data_AF-A0A8J4Y396-F1
#
_entry.id   AF-A0A8J4Y396-F1
#
_cell.length_a   1.000
_cell.length_b   1.000
_cell.length_c   1.000
_cell.angle_alpha   90.00
_cell.angle_beta   90.00
_cell.angle_gamma   90.00
#
_symmetry.space_group_name_H-M   'P 1'
#
loop_
_entity.id
_entity.type
_entity.pdbx_description
1 polymer ?
#
loop_
_entity_poly.entity_id
_entity_poly.type
_entity_poly.pdbx_seq_one_letter_code
_entity_poly.pdbx_strand_id
1 'polypeptide(L)'
;MKLKLWESQLEKKDFTHFSKLASVKPTSTEKYVDVVVDLRKEFASRFADVRGYTPELKLFSAPFDADPECAPADLQLELQCSDELRSKFNGSSLLTFWQSQVLTRQLPALVQNAMKVSLMFGSTTYLLFSKMKLTKSKTRAQLTDDQLDDILLLSVNFAPEKTQAMVVYRSPAAGPAVEGRLRFGGVPLPLQEAVKVLGVEVDRELRFDGHIKHIAKKASHRVSALRRVARFLDRGGKLLLYKAQIRPYLEYAALSWMSCAASHTRRLDSIQRRALRLVDAADPPDPPDPPALFEPVSPLDSLEQCRDVAALVVFHKAQVQGVPHLAGLRQPPRVATRSTRTVLTSGDAVEVPRSRASQHQRTFVGRASRMWNIFTAAVPHIQEMNTQSVKLAANRWRLLKPPPLRLVIL
;
A
#
# COMPACT_ATOMS: atom_id res chain seq x y z
N MET A 1 -10.21 22.01 13.23
CA MET A 1 -9.55 23.06 14.06
C MET A 1 -8.61 23.94 13.24
N LYS A 2 -7.57 23.40 12.57
CA LYS A 2 -6.57 24.23 11.86
C LYS A 2 -7.13 25.12 10.73
N LEU A 3 -8.08 24.62 9.92
CA LEU A 3 -8.69 25.42 8.85
C LEU A 3 -9.51 26.61 9.37
N LYS A 4 -10.19 26.48 10.52
CA LYS A 4 -10.92 27.59 11.15
C LYS A 4 -9.97 28.68 11.64
N LEU A 5 -8.79 28.30 12.14
CA LEU A 5 -7.76 29.24 12.54
C LEU A 5 -7.25 30.03 11.31
N TRP A 6 -6.96 29.32 10.22
CA TRP A 6 -6.51 29.95 8.96
C TRP A 6 -7.55 30.89 8.35
N GLU A 7 -8.83 30.51 8.38
CA GLU A 7 -9.98 31.36 7.99
C GLU A 7 -9.96 32.68 8.78
N SER A 8 -9.93 32.59 10.12
CA SER A 8 -9.92 33.78 11.00
C SER A 8 -8.68 34.67 10.82
N GLN A 9 -7.51 34.08 10.58
CA GLN A 9 -6.28 34.83 10.35
C GLN A 9 -6.31 35.60 9.02
N LEU A 10 -6.81 34.97 7.95
CA LEU A 10 -6.93 35.62 6.64
C LEU A 10 -7.96 36.76 6.65
N GLU A 11 -9.06 36.62 7.41
CA GLU A 11 -10.03 37.70 7.64
C GLU A 11 -9.40 38.90 8.36
N LYS A 12 -8.53 38.62 9.35
CA LYS A 12 -7.80 39.64 10.11
C LYS A 12 -6.56 40.19 9.40
N LYS A 13 -6.28 39.74 8.17
CA LYS A 13 -5.05 40.04 7.42
C LYS A 13 -3.76 39.68 8.18
N ASP A 14 -3.84 38.66 9.03
CA ASP A 14 -2.69 38.06 9.71
C ASP A 14 -2.09 36.96 8.82
N PHE A 15 -0.84 37.19 8.38
CA PHE A 15 -0.12 36.29 7.47
C PHE A 15 0.98 35.47 8.16
N THR A 16 0.96 35.36 9.49
CA THR A 16 1.96 34.60 10.28
C THR A 16 2.25 33.19 9.76
N HIS A 17 1.25 32.47 9.26
CA HIS A 17 1.41 31.12 8.70
C HIS A 17 1.46 31.08 7.16
N PHE A 18 1.45 32.24 6.50
CA PHE A 18 1.43 32.36 5.04
C PHE A 18 2.59 33.22 4.55
N SER A 19 3.82 32.70 4.67
CA SER A 19 5.06 33.44 4.33
C SER A 19 5.05 34.09 2.93
N LYS A 20 4.42 33.44 1.94
CA LYS A 20 4.29 33.98 0.57
C LYS A 20 3.21 35.05 0.43
N LEU A 21 2.14 34.98 1.21
CA LEU A 21 1.14 36.05 1.25
C LEU A 21 1.67 37.26 2.03
N ALA A 22 2.46 37.01 3.09
CA ALA A 22 3.14 38.04 3.85
C ALA A 22 4.12 38.85 2.98
N SER A 23 4.79 38.22 2.02
CA SER A 23 5.69 38.92 1.08
C SER A 23 4.95 39.71 0.00
N VAL A 24 3.81 39.19 -0.50
CA VAL A 24 3.03 39.82 -1.57
C VAL A 24 2.13 40.97 -1.04
N LYS A 25 1.73 40.92 0.24
CA LYS A 25 0.83 41.89 0.89
C LYS A 25 -0.40 42.27 0.04
N PRO A 26 -1.28 41.29 -0.26
CA PRO A 26 -2.42 41.52 -1.15
C PRO A 26 -3.42 42.53 -0.56
N THR A 27 -4.01 43.35 -1.43
CA THR A 27 -4.97 44.40 -1.07
C THR A 27 -6.28 43.82 -0.50
N SER A 28 -6.70 42.66 -1.00
CA SER A 28 -7.86 41.89 -0.50
C SER A 28 -7.46 40.44 -0.19
N THR A 29 -8.03 39.90 0.89
CA THR A 29 -7.85 38.50 1.32
C THR A 29 -9.07 37.62 1.06
N GLU A 30 -10.20 38.19 0.61
CA GLU A 30 -11.50 37.51 0.46
C GLU A 30 -11.40 36.21 -0.35
N LYS A 31 -10.74 36.27 -1.50
CA LYS A 31 -10.53 35.09 -2.35
C LYS A 31 -9.80 33.94 -1.65
N TYR A 32 -8.88 34.23 -0.73
CA TYR A 32 -8.17 33.18 0.01
C TYR A 32 -9.04 32.62 1.13
N VAL A 33 -9.84 33.47 1.78
CA VAL A 33 -10.83 33.05 2.77
C VAL A 33 -11.83 32.09 2.12
N ASP A 34 -12.36 32.42 0.95
CA ASP A 34 -13.30 31.57 0.20
C ASP A 34 -12.73 30.17 -0.05
N VAL A 35 -11.47 30.08 -0.49
CA VAL A 35 -10.81 28.79 -0.73
C VAL A 35 -10.67 27.96 0.56
N VAL A 36 -10.35 28.60 1.70
CA VAL A 36 -10.25 27.90 2.99
C VAL A 36 -11.63 27.44 3.49
N VAL A 37 -12.66 28.27 3.30
CA VAL A 37 -14.05 27.95 3.61
C VAL A 37 -14.52 26.75 2.79
N ASP A 38 -14.27 26.75 1.48
CA ASP A 38 -14.62 25.64 0.59
C ASP A 38 -13.89 24.36 0.99
N LEU A 39 -12.60 24.44 1.31
CA LEU A 39 -11.83 23.29 1.78
C LEU A 39 -12.39 22.74 3.10
N ARG A 40 -12.84 23.61 4.02
CA ARG A 40 -13.47 23.22 5.27
C ARG A 40 -14.82 22.53 5.03
N LYS A 41 -15.64 23.03 4.11
CA LYS A 41 -16.92 22.41 3.70
C LYS A 41 -16.69 21.04 3.08
N GLU A 42 -15.73 20.92 2.15
CA GLU A 42 -15.35 19.65 1.53
C GLU A 42 -14.88 18.63 2.57
N PHE A 43 -14.05 19.05 3.55
CA PHE A 43 -13.63 18.16 4.63
C PHE A 43 -14.83 17.69 5.48
N ALA A 44 -15.74 18.59 5.82
CA ALA A 44 -16.94 18.24 6.57
C ALA A 44 -17.82 17.26 5.77
N SER A 45 -18.07 17.53 4.48
CA SER A 45 -18.86 16.67 3.60
C SER A 45 -18.24 15.27 3.48
N ARG A 46 -16.94 15.21 3.19
CA ARG A 46 -16.22 13.96 2.93
C ARG A 46 -16.16 13.00 4.12
N PHE A 47 -16.23 13.52 5.35
CA PHE A 47 -16.22 12.73 6.58
C PHE A 47 -17.56 12.80 7.34
N ALA A 48 -18.65 13.15 6.65
CA ALA A 48 -19.98 13.17 7.26
C ALA A 48 -20.46 11.78 7.66
N ASP A 49 -20.16 10.77 6.83
CA ASP A 49 -20.44 9.35 7.04
C ASP A 49 -19.73 8.79 8.28
N VAL A 50 -18.43 9.08 8.44
CA VAL A 50 -17.63 8.61 9.60
C VAL A 50 -18.20 9.13 10.92
N ARG A 51 -18.81 10.31 10.92
CA ARG A 51 -19.42 10.89 12.14
C ARG A 51 -20.62 10.09 12.62
N GLY A 52 -21.37 9.44 11.72
CA GLY A 52 -22.47 8.54 12.08
C GLY A 52 -22.00 7.31 12.86
N TYR A 53 -20.79 6.83 12.58
CA TYR A 53 -20.20 5.67 13.26
C TYR A 53 -19.51 6.01 14.59
N THR A 54 -19.42 7.29 14.98
CA THR A 54 -18.71 7.72 16.21
C THR A 54 -19.09 6.92 17.46
N PRO A 55 -20.37 6.61 17.74
CA PRO A 55 -20.74 5.81 18.90
C PRO A 55 -20.18 4.38 18.85
N GLU A 56 -20.31 3.70 17.71
CA GLU A 56 -19.78 2.36 17.48
C GLU A 56 -18.24 2.34 17.58
N LEU A 57 -17.56 3.38 17.09
CA LEU A 57 -16.12 3.54 17.16
C LEU A 57 -15.62 3.76 18.58
N LYS A 58 -16.33 4.58 19.37
CA LYS A 58 -16.03 4.78 20.79
C LYS A 58 -16.18 3.47 21.55
N LEU A 59 -17.27 2.75 21.30
CA LEU A 59 -17.52 1.45 21.91
C LEU A 59 -16.45 0.41 21.55
N PHE A 60 -15.97 0.41 20.31
CA PHE A 60 -14.85 -0.44 19.91
C PHE A 60 -13.54 -0.06 20.61
N SER A 61 -13.24 1.25 20.72
CA SER A 61 -11.98 1.75 21.25
C SER A 61 -11.89 1.75 22.78
N ALA A 62 -13.04 1.86 23.46
CA ALA A 62 -13.16 1.98 24.91
C ALA A 62 -14.52 1.38 25.35
N PRO A 63 -14.71 0.06 25.20
CA PRO A 63 -16.00 -0.57 25.47
C PRO A 63 -16.48 -0.34 26.91
N PHE A 64 -15.57 -0.39 27.88
CA PHE A 64 -15.88 -0.27 29.31
C PHE A 64 -15.96 1.16 29.85
N ASP A 65 -15.73 2.17 29.00
CA ASP A 65 -15.92 3.59 29.36
C ASP A 65 -17.18 4.17 28.70
N ALA A 66 -17.89 3.37 27.89
CA ALA A 66 -19.16 3.75 27.30
C ALA A 66 -20.28 3.66 28.34
N ASP A 67 -21.15 4.66 28.35
CA ASP A 67 -22.38 4.64 29.16
C ASP A 67 -23.31 3.50 28.67
N PRO A 68 -23.61 2.50 29.52
CA PRO A 68 -24.47 1.38 29.15
C PRO A 68 -25.87 1.82 28.69
N GLU A 69 -26.41 2.92 29.21
CA GLU A 69 -27.74 3.43 28.81
C GLU A 69 -27.74 4.01 27.39
N CYS A 70 -26.58 4.49 26.94
CA CYS A 70 -26.37 5.04 25.61
C CYS A 70 -25.94 3.98 24.57
N ALA A 71 -25.71 2.73 24.98
CA ALA A 71 -25.28 1.65 24.10
C ALA A 71 -26.48 0.96 23.41
N PRO A 72 -26.28 0.32 22.24
CA PRO A 72 -27.29 -0.53 21.60
C PRO A 72 -27.83 -1.61 22.57
N ALA A 73 -29.14 -1.85 22.55
CA ALA A 73 -29.85 -2.72 23.51
C ALA A 73 -29.26 -4.14 23.63
N ASP A 74 -28.74 -4.67 22.52
CA ASP A 74 -28.07 -5.96 22.40
C ASP A 74 -26.69 -6.01 23.08
N LEU A 75 -26.08 -4.87 23.39
CA LEU A 75 -24.75 -4.75 24.00
C LEU A 75 -24.80 -4.33 25.47
N GLN A 76 -25.90 -3.74 25.95
CA GLN A 76 -25.99 -3.14 27.29
C GLN A 76 -25.66 -4.14 28.42
N LEU A 77 -26.18 -5.37 28.34
CA LEU A 77 -25.95 -6.41 29.35
C LEU A 77 -24.52 -6.96 29.34
N GLU A 78 -23.92 -7.07 28.15
CA GLU A 78 -22.54 -7.54 27.99
C GLU A 78 -21.51 -6.51 28.47
N LEU A 79 -21.82 -5.22 28.35
CA LEU A 79 -20.96 -4.11 28.82
C LEU A 79 -20.92 -4.00 30.34
N GLN A 80 -21.96 -4.49 31.02
CA GLN A 80 -22.02 -4.55 32.48
C GLN A 80 -21.30 -5.78 33.06
N CYS A 81 -20.78 -6.67 32.21
CA CYS A 81 -20.15 -7.91 32.66
C CYS A 81 -18.63 -7.75 32.92
N SER A 82 -18.23 -8.17 34.13
CA SER A 82 -16.87 -8.54 34.60
C SER A 82 -15.81 -7.43 34.71
N ASP A 83 -15.46 -7.11 35.96
CA ASP A 83 -14.25 -6.34 36.32
C ASP A 83 -12.95 -7.01 35.82
N GLU A 84 -12.95 -8.34 35.66
CA GLU A 84 -11.77 -9.07 35.15
C GLU A 84 -11.52 -8.78 33.66
N LEU A 85 -12.56 -8.61 32.84
CA LEU A 85 -12.42 -8.24 31.43
C LEU A 85 -11.95 -6.81 31.26
N ARG A 86 -12.43 -5.89 32.11
CA ARG A 86 -11.93 -4.51 32.17
C ARG A 86 -10.45 -4.47 32.54
N SER A 87 -10.02 -5.27 33.52
CA SER A 87 -8.62 -5.42 33.89
C SER A 87 -7.77 -5.96 32.73
N LYS A 88 -8.24 -7.00 32.02
CA LYS A 88 -7.57 -7.56 30.84
C LYS A 88 -7.46 -6.57 29.67
N PHE A 89 -8.47 -5.73 29.47
CA PHE A 89 -8.47 -4.67 28.46
C PHE A 89 -7.41 -3.62 28.76
N ASN A 90 -7.36 -3.13 30.00
CA ASN A 90 -6.37 -2.14 30.44
C ASN A 90 -4.93 -2.67 30.37
N GLY A 91 -4.73 -3.98 30.54
CA GLY A 91 -3.43 -4.63 30.46
C GLY A 91 -2.96 -5.02 29.04
N SER A 92 -3.78 -4.84 28.01
CA SER A 92 -3.50 -5.34 26.65
C SER A 92 -3.61 -4.26 25.59
N SER A 93 -2.95 -4.47 24.43
CA SER A 93 -3.26 -3.64 23.26
C SER A 93 -4.67 -3.94 22.74
N LEU A 94 -5.36 -2.94 22.21
CA LEU A 94 -6.72 -3.04 21.67
C LEU A 94 -6.89 -4.25 20.73
N LEU A 95 -5.92 -4.46 19.83
CA LEU A 95 -5.98 -5.54 18.84
C LEU A 95 -5.77 -6.92 19.47
N THR A 96 -4.86 -7.01 20.45
CA THR A 96 -4.55 -8.26 21.17
C THR A 96 -5.74 -8.68 22.04
N PHE A 97 -6.43 -7.72 22.66
CA PHE A 97 -7.64 -7.96 23.42
C PHE A 97 -8.74 -8.54 22.53
N TRP A 98 -9.11 -7.86 21.43
CA TRP A 98 -10.17 -8.37 20.56
C TRP A 98 -9.83 -9.72 19.93
N GLN A 99 -8.56 -9.97 19.61
CA GLN A 99 -8.12 -11.29 19.14
C GLN A 99 -8.38 -12.39 20.18
N SER A 100 -8.01 -12.17 21.44
CA SER A 100 -8.23 -13.17 22.48
C SER A 100 -9.72 -13.42 22.76
N GLN A 101 -10.55 -12.38 22.72
CA GLN A 101 -12.00 -12.51 22.93
C GLN A 101 -12.71 -13.23 21.77
N VAL A 102 -12.27 -13.05 20.52
CA VAL A 102 -12.78 -13.81 19.36
C VAL A 102 -12.53 -15.32 19.53
N LEU A 103 -11.41 -15.68 20.14
CA LEU A 103 -11.03 -17.08 20.40
C LEU A 103 -11.78 -17.69 21.59
N THR A 104 -12.07 -16.91 22.64
CA THR A 104 -12.76 -17.39 23.85
C THR A 104 -14.29 -17.39 23.73
N ARG A 105 -14.86 -16.65 22.76
CA ARG A 105 -16.32 -16.44 22.59
C ARG A 105 -17.03 -15.90 23.84
N GLN A 106 -16.29 -15.30 24.77
CA GLN A 106 -16.86 -14.60 25.91
C GLN A 106 -17.31 -13.22 25.40
N LEU A 107 -18.61 -12.90 25.46
CA LEU A 107 -19.27 -11.70 24.90
C LEU A 107 -19.52 -11.73 23.38
N PRO A 108 -20.41 -12.62 22.89
CA PRO A 108 -20.67 -12.78 21.46
C PRO A 108 -21.14 -11.50 20.76
N ALA A 109 -22.00 -10.69 21.38
CA ALA A 109 -22.55 -9.48 20.74
C ALA A 109 -21.49 -8.36 20.66
N LEU A 110 -20.72 -8.17 21.74
CA LEU A 110 -19.65 -7.19 21.80
C LEU A 110 -18.51 -7.55 20.84
N VAL A 111 -18.13 -8.83 20.78
CA VAL A 111 -17.15 -9.35 19.82
C VAL A 111 -17.64 -9.18 18.38
N GLN A 112 -18.93 -9.42 18.11
CA GLN A 112 -19.52 -9.18 16.79
C GLN A 112 -19.46 -7.71 16.39
N ASN A 113 -19.78 -6.79 17.30
CA ASN A 113 -19.66 -5.36 17.06
C ASN A 113 -18.20 -4.95 16.81
N ALA A 114 -17.26 -5.47 17.61
CA ALA A 114 -15.84 -5.18 17.44
C ALA A 114 -15.28 -5.72 16.11
N MET A 115 -15.72 -6.91 15.68
CA MET A 115 -15.39 -7.45 14.36
C MET A 115 -15.96 -6.58 13.25
N LYS A 116 -17.24 -6.17 13.34
CA LYS A 116 -17.88 -5.24 12.38
C LYS A 116 -17.06 -3.95 12.24
N VAL A 117 -16.73 -3.30 13.35
CA VAL A 117 -15.94 -2.06 13.36
C VAL A 117 -14.52 -2.30 12.81
N SER A 118 -13.86 -3.38 13.20
CA SER A 118 -12.54 -3.76 12.66
C SER A 118 -12.57 -3.94 11.15
N LEU A 119 -13.66 -4.46 10.59
CA LEU A 119 -13.85 -4.65 9.16
C LEU A 119 -14.13 -3.35 8.40
N MET A 120 -14.72 -2.33 9.03
CA MET A 120 -14.94 -1.02 8.38
C MET A 120 -13.61 -0.35 7.98
N PHE A 121 -12.58 -0.53 8.80
CA PHE A 121 -11.21 -0.09 8.49
C PHE A 121 -10.38 -1.20 7.85
N GLY A 122 -10.90 -2.43 7.94
CA GLY A 122 -10.38 -3.65 7.41
C GLY A 122 -10.71 -3.84 5.93
N SER A 123 -10.17 -2.98 5.08
CA SER A 123 -9.90 -3.37 3.68
C SER A 123 -8.93 -4.60 3.58
N THR A 124 -8.47 -5.07 4.75
CA THR A 124 -7.51 -6.12 5.10
C THR A 124 -8.13 -7.49 5.48
N THR A 125 -9.20 -7.98 4.84
CA THR A 125 -9.52 -9.44 4.85
C THR A 125 -8.82 -10.21 3.74
N TYR A 126 -7.68 -9.70 3.27
CA TYR A 126 -6.77 -10.30 2.27
C TYR A 126 -6.29 -11.73 2.58
N LEU A 127 -6.45 -12.18 3.82
CA LEU A 127 -6.02 -13.51 4.24
C LEU A 127 -6.87 -14.64 3.65
N LEU A 128 -8.05 -14.36 3.11
CA LEU A 128 -8.90 -15.41 2.58
C LEU A 128 -8.41 -15.98 1.24
N PHE A 129 -7.91 -15.10 0.36
CA PHE A 129 -7.40 -15.51 -0.95
C PHE A 129 -6.13 -16.38 -0.86
N SER A 130 -5.35 -16.25 0.21
CA SER A 130 -4.15 -17.07 0.44
C SER A 130 -4.49 -18.47 0.95
N LYS A 131 -5.46 -18.59 1.88
CA LYS A 131 -5.89 -19.91 2.39
C LYS A 131 -6.56 -20.77 1.31
N MET A 132 -7.35 -20.19 0.40
CA MET A 132 -7.96 -20.95 -0.71
C MET A 132 -6.96 -21.50 -1.73
N LYS A 133 -5.75 -20.92 -1.82
CA LYS A 133 -4.71 -21.37 -2.74
C LYS A 133 -4.02 -22.66 -2.27
N LEU A 134 -4.07 -22.95 -0.98
CA LEU A 134 -3.46 -24.14 -0.35
C LEU A 134 -4.33 -25.40 -0.46
N THR A 135 -5.60 -25.29 -0.89
CA THR A 135 -6.57 -26.39 -0.84
C THR A 135 -6.97 -26.96 -2.20
N LYS A 136 -6.34 -26.50 -3.30
CA LYS A 136 -6.59 -27.05 -4.65
C LYS A 136 -5.85 -28.38 -4.84
N SER A 137 -6.46 -29.49 -4.41
CA SER A 137 -6.15 -30.80 -4.97
C SER A 137 -6.76 -30.93 -6.38
N LYS A 138 -6.23 -31.83 -7.21
CA LYS A 138 -6.70 -32.11 -8.58
C LYS A 138 -8.17 -32.57 -8.67
N THR A 139 -8.80 -32.90 -7.55
CA THR A 139 -10.19 -33.40 -7.45
C THR A 139 -11.19 -32.36 -6.94
N ARG A 140 -10.75 -31.16 -6.53
CA ARG A 140 -11.61 -30.21 -5.81
C ARG A 140 -12.03 -29.04 -6.71
N ALA A 141 -13.08 -29.26 -7.50
CA ALA A 141 -13.64 -28.25 -8.42
C ALA A 141 -14.88 -27.51 -7.89
N GLN A 142 -15.43 -27.94 -6.75
CA GLN A 142 -16.61 -27.32 -6.11
C GLN A 142 -16.25 -26.85 -4.70
N LEU A 143 -16.67 -25.64 -4.36
CA LEU A 143 -16.63 -25.07 -3.03
C LEU A 143 -18.09 -25.01 -2.57
N THR A 144 -18.47 -25.84 -1.58
CA THR A 144 -19.82 -25.79 -1.00
C THR A 144 -19.90 -24.68 0.04
N ASP A 145 -21.11 -24.22 0.33
CA ASP A 145 -21.34 -23.11 1.28
C ASP A 145 -20.81 -23.46 2.68
N ASP A 146 -21.04 -24.69 3.17
CA ASP A 146 -20.48 -25.16 4.46
C ASP A 146 -18.93 -25.10 4.50
N GLN A 147 -18.27 -25.45 3.40
CA GLN A 147 -16.81 -25.46 3.32
C GLN A 147 -16.23 -24.06 3.19
N LEU A 148 -16.99 -23.14 2.60
CA LEU A 148 -16.62 -21.75 2.54
C LEU A 148 -16.75 -21.12 3.93
N ASP A 149 -17.84 -21.39 4.66
CA ASP A 149 -18.05 -20.92 6.03
C ASP A 149 -16.93 -21.39 6.98
N ASP A 150 -16.47 -22.64 6.86
CA ASP A 150 -15.31 -23.13 7.63
C ASP A 150 -13.99 -22.42 7.30
N ILE A 151 -13.83 -21.94 6.05
CA ILE A 151 -12.63 -21.22 5.59
C ILE A 151 -12.72 -19.73 5.95
N LEU A 152 -13.94 -19.20 5.98
CA LEU A 152 -14.31 -17.86 6.41
C LEU A 152 -14.34 -17.79 7.93
N LEU A 153 -13.17 -17.54 8.53
CA LEU A 153 -13.05 -17.28 9.98
C LEU A 153 -13.80 -16.01 10.47
N LEU A 154 -14.61 -15.39 9.61
CA LEU A 154 -15.32 -14.15 9.83
C LEU A 154 -16.81 -14.41 9.62
N SER A 155 -17.63 -14.02 10.58
CA SER A 155 -19.10 -14.06 10.56
C SER A 155 -19.70 -13.06 9.57
N VAL A 156 -19.27 -13.10 8.31
CA VAL A 156 -19.74 -12.24 7.24
C VAL A 156 -20.40 -13.11 6.19
N ASN A 157 -21.72 -12.94 6.03
CA ASN A 157 -22.44 -13.47 4.88
C ASN A 157 -21.98 -12.69 3.65
N PHE A 158 -21.23 -13.34 2.77
CA PHE A 158 -20.80 -12.75 1.51
C PHE A 158 -21.97 -12.76 0.52
N ALA A 159 -22.21 -11.62 -0.10
CA ALA A 159 -23.19 -11.47 -1.17
C ALA A 159 -22.67 -12.11 -2.48
N PRO A 160 -23.31 -13.17 -3.01
CA PRO A 160 -22.89 -13.80 -4.27
C PRO A 160 -22.77 -12.80 -5.42
N GLU A 161 -23.68 -11.84 -5.50
CA GLU A 161 -23.73 -10.80 -6.53
C GLU A 161 -22.57 -9.78 -6.46
N LYS A 162 -21.90 -9.69 -5.31
CA LYS A 162 -20.70 -8.83 -5.13
C LYS A 162 -19.40 -9.63 -5.26
N THR A 163 -19.47 -10.95 -5.34
CA THR A 163 -18.32 -11.83 -5.44
C THR A 163 -17.78 -11.84 -6.87
N GLN A 164 -16.48 -11.59 -7.00
CA GLN A 164 -15.79 -11.61 -8.29
C GLN A 164 -14.95 -12.86 -8.42
N ALA A 165 -14.99 -13.47 -9.61
CA ALA A 165 -14.18 -14.64 -9.93
C ALA A 165 -13.29 -14.37 -11.14
N MET A 166 -12.04 -14.80 -11.06
CA MET A 166 -11.10 -14.79 -12.18
C MET A 166 -10.26 -16.06 -12.15
N VAL A 167 -10.06 -16.66 -13.32
CA VAL A 167 -9.21 -17.84 -13.46
C VAL A 167 -7.86 -17.41 -14.02
N VAL A 168 -6.79 -17.76 -13.31
CA VAL A 168 -5.41 -17.53 -13.75
C VAL A 168 -4.84 -18.83 -14.27
N TYR A 169 -4.46 -18.86 -15.54
CA TYR A 169 -3.91 -20.03 -16.21
C TYR A 169 -2.81 -19.67 -17.20
N ARG A 170 -1.98 -20.65 -17.56
CA ARG A 170 -1.03 -20.53 -18.67
C ARG A 170 -1.57 -21.07 -20.00
N SER A 171 -2.52 -22.01 -19.93
CA SER A 171 -3.12 -22.64 -21.11
C SER A 171 -4.47 -22.01 -21.43
N PRO A 172 -4.70 -21.47 -22.63
CA PRO A 172 -5.99 -20.89 -23.05
C PRO A 172 -7.20 -21.80 -22.85
N ALA A 173 -7.00 -23.12 -22.89
CA ALA A 173 -8.07 -24.11 -22.72
C ALA A 173 -8.62 -24.22 -21.29
N ALA A 174 -7.93 -23.66 -20.28
CA ALA A 174 -8.34 -23.76 -18.89
C ALA A 174 -9.50 -22.82 -18.49
N GLY A 175 -9.71 -21.73 -19.24
CA GLY A 175 -10.84 -20.83 -19.02
C GLY A 175 -12.19 -21.51 -19.26
N PRO A 176 -12.44 -22.00 -20.50
CA PRO A 176 -13.69 -22.71 -20.84
C PRO A 176 -13.97 -23.93 -19.96
N ALA A 177 -12.93 -24.59 -19.43
CA ALA A 177 -13.09 -25.75 -18.57
C ALA A 177 -13.71 -25.46 -17.19
N VAL A 178 -13.66 -24.20 -16.74
CA VAL A 178 -14.14 -23.75 -15.41
C VAL A 178 -15.39 -22.86 -15.52
N GLU A 179 -15.68 -22.37 -16.72
CA GLU A 179 -16.84 -21.52 -16.99
C GLU A 179 -18.16 -22.22 -16.63
N GLY A 180 -19.04 -21.50 -15.92
CA GLY A 180 -20.33 -22.03 -15.44
C GLY A 180 -20.26 -23.06 -14.30
N ARG A 181 -19.06 -23.53 -13.93
CA ARG A 181 -18.87 -24.53 -12.85
C ARG A 181 -18.64 -23.90 -11.49
N LEU A 182 -18.12 -22.69 -11.45
CA LEU A 182 -17.88 -21.97 -10.20
C LEU A 182 -19.20 -21.36 -9.70
N ARG A 183 -19.64 -21.80 -8.53
CA ARG A 183 -20.86 -21.33 -7.87
C ARG A 183 -20.54 -20.85 -6.45
N PHE A 184 -21.37 -19.95 -5.95
CA PHE A 184 -21.26 -19.36 -4.61
C PHE A 184 -22.67 -19.03 -4.10
N GLY A 185 -23.09 -19.57 -2.96
CA GLY A 185 -24.49 -19.44 -2.50
C GLY A 185 -25.49 -19.99 -3.53
N GLY A 186 -25.14 -21.08 -4.22
CA GLY A 186 -25.91 -21.66 -5.32
C GLY A 186 -25.89 -20.87 -6.65
N VAL A 187 -25.43 -19.61 -6.65
CA VAL A 187 -25.39 -18.73 -7.83
C VAL A 187 -24.11 -18.94 -8.64
N PRO A 188 -24.18 -19.10 -9.97
CA PRO A 188 -22.99 -19.19 -10.82
C PRO A 188 -22.25 -17.84 -10.85
N LEU A 189 -20.93 -17.88 -10.60
CA LEU A 189 -20.08 -16.69 -10.63
C LEU A 189 -19.54 -16.46 -12.05
N PRO A 190 -19.82 -15.31 -12.68
CA PRO A 190 -19.26 -15.00 -14.00
C PRO A 190 -17.75 -14.78 -13.88
N LEU A 191 -17.00 -15.38 -14.81
CA LEU A 191 -15.55 -15.23 -14.88
C LEU A 191 -15.20 -13.87 -15.49
N GLN A 192 -14.39 -13.12 -14.78
CA GLN A 192 -13.89 -11.81 -15.20
C GLN A 192 -12.47 -11.94 -15.75
N GLU A 193 -12.13 -11.08 -16.72
CA GLU A 193 -10.77 -11.01 -17.26
C GLU A 193 -9.80 -10.26 -16.35
N ALA A 194 -10.33 -9.39 -15.49
CA ALA A 194 -9.58 -8.65 -14.50
C ALA A 194 -10.41 -8.43 -13.25
N VAL A 195 -9.75 -8.42 -12.09
CA VAL A 195 -10.37 -8.15 -10.78
C VAL A 195 -9.61 -7.04 -10.09
N LYS A 196 -10.33 -6.20 -9.35
CA LYS A 196 -9.76 -5.06 -8.64
C LYS A 196 -9.67 -5.37 -7.15
N VAL A 197 -8.45 -5.45 -6.63
CA VAL A 197 -8.17 -5.77 -5.23
C VAL A 197 -7.34 -4.62 -4.64
N LEU A 198 -7.87 -3.93 -3.61
CA LEU A 198 -7.29 -2.70 -3.02
C LEU A 198 -6.77 -1.70 -4.04
N GLY A 199 -7.57 -1.39 -5.06
CA GLY A 199 -7.16 -0.42 -6.07
C GLY A 199 -6.13 -0.92 -7.08
N VAL A 200 -5.61 -2.14 -6.95
CA VAL A 200 -4.79 -2.81 -7.97
C VAL A 200 -5.68 -3.66 -8.85
N GLU A 201 -5.60 -3.43 -10.16
CA GLU A 201 -6.31 -4.24 -11.15
C GLU A 201 -5.39 -5.38 -11.59
N VAL A 202 -5.82 -6.61 -11.35
CA VAL A 202 -5.09 -7.83 -11.68
C VAL A 202 -5.80 -8.50 -12.84
N ASP A 203 -5.16 -8.56 -14.00
CA ASP A 203 -5.67 -9.28 -15.16
C ASP A 203 -5.34 -10.79 -15.09
N ARG A 204 -6.11 -11.61 -15.78
CA ARG A 204 -5.95 -13.08 -15.84
C ARG A 204 -4.58 -13.53 -16.35
N GLU A 205 -3.91 -12.69 -17.14
CA GLU A 205 -2.57 -12.93 -17.68
C GLU A 205 -1.45 -12.41 -16.75
N LEU A 206 -1.81 -11.75 -15.64
CA LEU A 206 -0.91 -11.11 -14.67
C LEU A 206 0.07 -10.10 -15.30
N ARG A 207 -0.32 -9.44 -16.41
CA ARG A 207 0.53 -8.51 -17.16
C ARG A 207 0.57 -7.12 -16.54
N PHE A 208 -0.51 -6.71 -15.86
CA PHE A 208 -0.75 -5.41 -15.26
C PHE A 208 -0.75 -4.22 -16.25
N ASP A 209 -0.81 -4.44 -17.57
CA ASP A 209 -0.78 -3.36 -18.55
C ASP A 209 -1.98 -2.41 -18.41
N GLY A 210 -3.19 -2.96 -18.22
CA GLY A 210 -4.41 -2.19 -17.96
C GLY A 210 -4.28 -1.32 -16.72
N HIS A 211 -3.81 -1.92 -15.62
CA HIS A 211 -3.55 -1.21 -14.37
C HIS A 211 -2.56 -0.04 -14.53
N ILE A 212 -1.44 -0.28 -15.20
CA ILE A 212 -0.41 0.75 -15.43
C ILE A 212 -0.95 1.86 -16.34
N LYS A 213 -1.73 1.55 -17.39
CA LYS A 213 -2.39 2.54 -18.25
C LYS A 213 -3.34 3.42 -17.44
N HIS A 214 -4.12 2.84 -16.53
CA HIS A 214 -5.03 3.57 -15.65
C HIS A 214 -4.30 4.53 -14.70
N ILE A 215 -3.24 4.04 -14.03
CA ILE A 215 -2.37 4.88 -13.19
C ILE A 215 -1.77 6.01 -14.01
N ALA A 216 -1.22 5.69 -15.18
CA ALA A 216 -0.58 6.65 -16.07
C ALA A 216 -1.55 7.76 -16.51
N LYS A 217 -2.80 7.41 -16.83
CA LYS A 217 -3.84 8.38 -17.16
C LYS A 217 -4.13 9.33 -15.99
N LYS A 218 -4.36 8.79 -14.79
CA LYS A 218 -4.62 9.59 -13.58
C LYS A 218 -3.46 10.53 -13.25
N ALA A 219 -2.24 10.01 -13.23
CA ALA A 219 -1.04 10.79 -12.95
C ALA A 219 -0.79 11.86 -14.03
N SER A 220 -1.06 11.55 -15.31
CA SER A 220 -0.96 12.52 -16.40
C SER A 220 -1.91 13.70 -16.23
N HIS A 221 -3.16 13.48 -15.81
CA HIS A 221 -4.10 14.56 -15.53
C HIS A 221 -3.58 15.48 -14.41
N ARG A 222 -2.97 14.90 -13.36
CA ARG A 222 -2.37 15.66 -12.26
C ARG A 222 -1.15 16.47 -12.72
N VAL A 223 -0.32 15.94 -13.61
CA VAL A 223 0.76 16.72 -14.23
C VAL A 223 0.20 17.88 -15.07
N SER A 224 -0.91 17.67 -15.79
CA SER A 224 -1.58 18.76 -16.52
C SER A 224 -2.12 19.84 -15.58
N ALA A 225 -2.66 19.45 -14.41
CA ALA A 225 -3.07 20.40 -13.38
C ALA A 225 -1.87 21.17 -12.80
N LEU A 226 -0.77 20.47 -12.47
CA LEU A 226 0.47 21.08 -12.02
C LEU A 226 0.99 22.11 -13.04
N ARG A 227 0.96 21.78 -14.33
CA ARG A 227 1.38 22.71 -15.40
C ARG A 227 0.61 24.02 -15.38
N ARG A 228 -0.72 23.99 -15.14
CA ARG A 228 -1.55 25.22 -15.10
C ARG A 228 -1.19 26.16 -13.95
N VAL A 229 -0.78 25.59 -12.81
CA VAL A 229 -0.40 26.36 -11.62
C VAL A 229 1.09 26.62 -11.52
N ALA A 230 1.91 25.97 -12.36
CA ALA A 230 3.36 25.99 -12.27
C ALA A 230 3.96 27.40 -12.31
N ARG A 231 3.38 28.33 -13.09
CA ARG A 231 3.85 29.72 -13.16
C ARG A 231 3.74 30.50 -11.84
N PHE A 232 2.93 30.02 -10.90
CA PHE A 232 2.72 30.65 -9.60
C PHE A 232 3.52 29.98 -8.47
N LEU A 233 4.34 28.97 -8.81
CA LEU A 233 5.07 28.16 -7.85
C LEU A 233 6.56 28.24 -8.15
N ASP A 234 7.36 28.31 -7.08
CA ASP A 234 8.81 28.12 -7.14
C ASP A 234 9.14 26.63 -7.30
N ARG A 235 10.43 26.33 -7.51
CA ARG A 235 10.92 24.95 -7.62
C ARG A 235 10.45 24.08 -6.45
N GLY A 236 10.55 24.60 -5.23
CA GLY A 236 10.11 23.94 -4.01
C GLY A 236 8.62 23.59 -4.00
N GLY A 237 7.74 24.55 -4.34
CA GLY A 237 6.29 24.34 -4.41
C GLY A 237 5.89 23.34 -5.51
N LYS A 238 6.52 23.41 -6.69
CA LYS A 238 6.29 22.43 -7.77
C LYS A 238 6.71 21.02 -7.34
N LEU A 239 7.87 20.90 -6.68
CA LEU A 239 8.39 19.63 -6.16
C LEU A 239 7.48 19.06 -5.06
N LEU A 240 6.98 19.92 -4.17
CA LEU A 240 6.04 19.53 -3.13
C LEU A 240 4.74 18.96 -3.74
N LEU A 241 4.16 19.66 -4.72
CA LEU A 241 2.96 19.17 -5.42
C LEU A 241 3.23 17.87 -6.18
N TYR A 242 4.40 17.72 -6.79
CA TYR A 242 4.79 16.45 -7.40
C TYR A 242 4.79 15.30 -6.39
N LYS A 243 5.51 15.47 -5.26
CA LYS A 243 5.61 14.47 -4.20
C LYS A 243 4.27 14.16 -3.54
N ALA A 244 3.38 15.14 -3.41
CA ALA A 244 2.09 14.99 -2.73
C ALA A 244 0.96 14.48 -3.63
N GLN A 245 0.91 14.89 -4.91
CA GLN A 245 -0.26 14.69 -5.77
C GLN A 245 -0.01 13.78 -6.97
N ILE A 246 1.24 13.54 -7.36
CA ILE A 246 1.58 12.74 -8.54
C ILE A 246 2.32 11.46 -8.13
N ARG A 247 3.43 11.59 -7.39
CA ARG A 247 4.28 10.47 -6.97
C ARG A 247 3.51 9.33 -6.26
N PRO A 248 2.51 9.59 -5.38
CA PRO A 248 1.78 8.51 -4.70
C PRO A 248 1.05 7.60 -5.68
N TYR A 249 0.52 8.12 -6.79
CA TYR A 249 -0.12 7.29 -7.82
C TYR A 249 0.88 6.38 -8.54
N LEU A 250 2.11 6.87 -8.76
CA LEU A 250 3.15 6.14 -9.48
C LEU A 250 3.78 5.03 -8.63
N GLU A 251 3.73 5.15 -7.30
CA GLU A 251 4.38 4.24 -6.35
C GLU A 251 3.39 3.36 -5.58
N TYR A 252 2.09 3.66 -5.62
CA TYR A 252 1.07 2.90 -4.90
C TYR A 252 1.09 1.42 -5.28
N ALA A 253 1.17 0.57 -4.26
CA ALA A 253 1.16 -0.89 -4.37
C ALA A 253 2.17 -1.42 -5.40
N ALA A 254 3.31 -0.73 -5.58
CA ALA A 254 4.24 -1.05 -6.66
C ALA A 254 4.80 -2.47 -6.61
N LEU A 255 4.91 -3.03 -5.40
CA LEU A 255 5.35 -4.40 -5.17
C LEU A 255 4.42 -5.44 -5.79
N SER A 256 3.11 -5.15 -5.86
CA SER A 256 2.07 -6.03 -6.41
C SER A 256 2.22 -6.23 -7.91
N TRP A 257 2.63 -5.18 -8.63
CA TRP A 257 2.74 -5.16 -10.09
C TRP A 257 4.20 -5.12 -10.58
N MET A 258 5.19 -5.47 -9.74
CA MET A 258 6.62 -5.54 -10.13
C MET A 258 6.91 -6.50 -11.28
N SER A 259 6.06 -7.51 -11.50
CA SER A 259 6.19 -8.47 -12.61
C SER A 259 5.93 -7.86 -14.00
N CYS A 260 5.35 -6.66 -14.02
CA CYS A 260 5.02 -5.91 -15.22
C CYS A 260 6.25 -5.71 -16.12
N ALA A 261 6.04 -5.71 -17.44
CA ALA A 261 7.13 -5.54 -18.40
C ALA A 261 7.73 -4.13 -18.32
N ALA A 262 9.04 -4.02 -18.56
CA ALA A 262 9.74 -2.73 -18.55
C ALA A 262 9.14 -1.73 -19.56
N SER A 263 8.60 -2.21 -20.69
CA SER A 263 7.89 -1.39 -21.67
C SER A 263 6.67 -0.67 -21.08
N HIS A 264 5.97 -1.31 -20.14
CA HIS A 264 4.82 -0.72 -19.47
C HIS A 264 5.25 0.29 -18.40
N THR A 265 6.25 -0.04 -17.58
CA THR A 265 6.74 0.86 -16.52
C THR A 265 7.39 2.13 -17.07
N ARG A 266 8.00 2.08 -18.26
CA ARG A 266 8.53 3.26 -18.97
C ARG A 266 7.49 4.38 -19.16
N ARG A 267 6.19 4.05 -19.22
CA ARG A 267 5.11 5.04 -19.27
C ARG A 267 5.07 5.88 -17.99
N LEU A 268 5.26 5.25 -16.83
CA LEU A 268 5.32 5.95 -15.54
C LEU A 268 6.56 6.83 -15.47
N ASP A 269 7.71 6.34 -15.93
CA ASP A 269 8.96 7.11 -15.98
C ASP A 269 8.82 8.35 -16.88
N SER A 270 8.07 8.25 -17.98
CA SER A 270 7.76 9.38 -18.85
C SER A 270 6.91 10.45 -18.15
N ILE A 271 5.99 10.04 -17.28
CA ILE A 271 5.16 10.97 -16.50
C ILE A 271 6.00 11.67 -15.43
N GLN A 272 6.85 10.92 -14.70
CA GLN A 272 7.82 11.51 -13.78
C GLN A 272 8.69 12.54 -14.52
N ARG A 273 9.32 12.18 -15.64
CA ARG A 273 10.12 13.12 -16.46
C ARG A 273 9.34 14.37 -16.90
N ARG A 274 8.05 14.22 -17.26
CA ARG A 274 7.21 15.37 -17.62
C ARG A 274 6.93 16.28 -16.43
N ALA A 275 6.74 15.73 -15.24
CA ALA A 275 6.56 16.50 -14.02
C ALA A 275 7.85 17.22 -13.60
N LEU A 276 8.99 16.53 -13.65
CA LEU A 276 10.29 17.10 -13.25
C LEU A 276 10.74 18.22 -14.18
N ARG A 277 10.49 18.12 -15.48
CA ARG A 277 10.72 19.26 -16.40
C ARG A 277 9.98 20.54 -15.98
N LEU A 278 8.79 20.43 -15.38
CA LEU A 278 8.08 21.61 -14.86
C LEU A 278 8.76 22.17 -13.61
N VAL A 279 9.29 21.29 -12.76
CA VAL A 279 10.03 21.62 -11.54
C VAL A 279 11.32 22.36 -11.90
N ASP A 280 12.12 21.79 -12.81
CA ASP A 280 13.42 22.34 -13.20
C ASP A 280 13.29 23.62 -14.03
N ALA A 281 12.22 23.77 -14.84
CA ALA A 281 11.94 25.04 -15.53
C ALA A 281 11.55 26.21 -14.59
N ALA A 282 11.57 26.04 -13.27
CA ALA A 282 11.39 27.14 -12.32
C ALA A 282 12.64 28.02 -12.19
N ASP A 283 13.82 27.44 -12.42
CA ASP A 283 15.12 28.12 -12.29
C ASP A 283 15.82 28.01 -13.67
N PRO A 284 15.88 29.08 -14.49
CA PRO A 284 16.82 29.10 -15.61
C PRO A 284 18.23 28.85 -15.05
N PRO A 285 19.06 28.00 -15.66
CA PRO A 285 20.46 27.96 -15.28
C PRO A 285 21.04 29.36 -15.49
N ASP A 286 21.69 29.91 -14.47
CA ASP A 286 22.59 31.05 -14.63
C ASP A 286 23.60 30.75 -15.76
N PRO A 287 24.13 31.77 -16.46
CA PRO A 287 25.14 31.57 -17.50
C PRO A 287 26.28 30.68 -16.96
N PRO A 288 26.88 29.82 -17.81
CA PRO A 288 27.81 28.81 -17.34
C PRO A 288 29.06 29.47 -16.75
N ASP A 289 29.16 29.47 -15.43
CA ASP A 289 30.44 29.60 -14.73
C ASP A 289 31.36 28.41 -15.11
N PRO A 290 32.70 28.57 -15.06
CA PRO A 290 33.66 27.56 -15.47
C PRO A 290 33.43 26.21 -14.74
N PRO A 291 33.92 25.08 -15.29
CA PRO A 291 33.56 23.74 -14.83
C PRO A 291 34.16 23.43 -13.46
N ALA A 292 33.55 23.98 -12.40
CA ALA A 292 33.61 23.41 -11.08
C ALA A 292 32.83 22.10 -11.12
N LEU A 293 33.29 21.12 -10.34
CA LEU A 293 32.83 19.74 -10.22
C LEU A 293 31.39 19.64 -9.68
N PHE A 294 30.43 20.30 -10.33
CA PHE A 294 29.02 20.31 -9.96
C PHE A 294 28.42 18.93 -10.25
N GLU A 295 28.26 18.16 -9.19
CA GLU A 295 27.36 17.00 -9.20
C GLU A 295 25.99 17.42 -9.75
N PRO A 296 25.41 16.69 -10.71
CA PRO A 296 24.09 17.02 -11.23
C PRO A 296 23.04 16.77 -10.14
N VAL A 297 22.62 17.83 -9.46
CA VAL A 297 21.52 17.83 -8.49
C VAL A 297 20.20 17.69 -9.25
N SER A 298 19.83 16.46 -9.60
CA SER A 298 18.44 16.07 -9.70
C SER A 298 18.17 15.06 -8.58
N PRO A 299 17.79 15.51 -7.37
CA PRO A 299 17.82 14.69 -6.15
C PRO A 299 16.52 13.90 -6.00
N LEU A 300 16.07 13.26 -7.07
CA LEU A 300 14.91 12.39 -7.05
C LEU A 300 15.29 11.04 -7.60
N ASP A 301 15.18 10.05 -6.71
CA ASP A 301 15.31 8.64 -7.05
C ASP A 301 14.41 8.31 -8.25
N SER A 302 14.95 7.48 -9.16
CA SER A 302 14.12 6.92 -10.23
C SER A 302 12.97 6.10 -9.64
N LEU A 303 11.82 6.04 -10.33
CA LEU A 303 10.71 5.18 -9.87
C LEU A 303 11.14 3.72 -9.70
N GLU A 304 12.07 3.26 -10.55
CA GLU A 304 12.66 1.93 -10.40
C GLU A 304 13.43 1.78 -9.09
N GLN A 305 14.30 2.73 -8.77
CA GLN A 305 15.02 2.76 -7.49
C GLN A 305 14.06 2.78 -6.30
N CYS A 306 13.00 3.59 -6.33
CA CYS A 306 12.00 3.63 -5.27
C CYS A 306 11.36 2.26 -5.04
N ARG A 307 10.97 1.57 -6.12
CA ARG A 307 10.38 0.22 -6.07
C ARG A 307 11.37 -0.79 -5.52
N ASP A 308 12.62 -0.71 -5.94
CA ASP A 308 13.67 -1.63 -5.51
C ASP A 308 14.01 -1.44 -4.02
N VAL A 309 14.07 -0.21 -3.54
CA VAL A 309 14.25 0.11 -2.12
C VAL A 309 13.05 -0.37 -1.29
N ALA A 310 11.82 -0.10 -1.76
CA ALA A 310 10.62 -0.60 -1.10
C ALA A 310 10.62 -2.14 -1.03
N ALA A 311 11.07 -2.81 -2.09
CA ALA A 311 11.12 -4.26 -2.13
C ALA A 311 12.14 -4.82 -1.14
N LEU A 312 13.35 -4.24 -1.05
CA LEU A 312 14.36 -4.63 -0.06
C LEU A 312 13.88 -4.43 1.37
N VAL A 313 13.19 -3.30 1.65
CA VAL A 313 12.64 -3.03 2.98
C VAL A 313 11.57 -4.03 3.36
N VAL A 314 10.63 -4.35 2.46
CA VAL A 314 9.60 -5.36 2.74
C VAL A 314 10.22 -6.76 2.89
N PHE A 315 11.25 -7.07 2.11
CA PHE A 315 11.95 -8.34 2.23
C PHE A 315 12.71 -8.46 3.55
N HIS A 316 13.39 -7.41 4.02
CA HIS A 316 14.00 -7.35 5.36
C HIS A 316 12.96 -7.58 6.47
N LYS A 317 11.81 -6.92 6.39
CA LYS A 317 10.71 -7.13 7.35
C LYS A 317 10.22 -8.57 7.37
N ALA A 318 10.18 -9.22 6.21
CA ALA A 318 9.76 -10.61 6.09
C ALA A 318 10.82 -11.57 6.66
N GLN A 319 12.07 -11.46 6.21
CA GLN A 319 13.15 -12.40 6.53
C GLN A 319 13.76 -12.18 7.92
N VAL A 320 14.04 -10.93 8.29
CA VAL A 320 14.82 -10.58 9.50
C VAL A 320 13.89 -10.25 10.67
N GLN A 321 12.98 -9.30 10.49
CA GLN A 321 12.09 -8.86 11.59
C GLN A 321 10.96 -9.83 11.88
N GLY A 322 10.77 -10.86 11.05
CA GLY A 322 9.79 -11.89 11.32
C GLY A 322 8.34 -11.41 11.35
N VAL A 323 7.98 -10.35 10.60
CA VAL A 323 6.63 -9.76 10.64
C VAL A 323 5.56 -10.80 10.26
N PRO A 324 4.55 -11.10 11.12
CA PRO A 324 3.63 -12.23 10.92
C PRO A 324 2.85 -12.20 9.61
N HIS A 325 2.29 -11.05 9.23
CA HIS A 325 1.50 -10.91 7.99
C HIS A 325 2.36 -10.98 6.71
N LEU A 326 3.69 -10.96 6.83
CA LEU A 326 4.63 -11.13 5.73
C LEU A 326 5.27 -12.53 5.72
N ALA A 327 4.87 -13.43 6.61
CA ALA A 327 5.48 -14.77 6.72
C ALA A 327 5.45 -15.55 5.39
N GLY A 328 4.36 -15.42 4.61
CA GLY A 328 4.24 -16.05 3.28
C GLY A 328 5.22 -15.53 2.22
N LEU A 329 5.93 -14.44 2.48
CA LEU A 329 6.98 -13.89 1.60
C LEU A 329 8.39 -14.37 1.99
N ARG A 330 8.55 -15.04 3.14
CA ARG A 330 9.85 -15.58 3.59
C ARG A 330 10.37 -16.59 2.60
N GLN A 331 11.69 -16.66 2.49
CA GLN A 331 12.40 -17.53 1.57
C GLN A 331 13.41 -18.33 2.37
N PRO A 332 13.61 -19.61 2.04
CA PRO A 332 14.54 -20.43 2.79
C PRO A 332 15.96 -19.87 2.66
N PRO A 333 16.80 -19.98 3.71
CA PRO A 333 18.21 -19.66 3.62
C PRO A 333 18.87 -20.44 2.49
N ARG A 334 19.81 -19.80 1.79
CA ARG A 334 20.55 -20.47 0.71
C ARG A 334 21.55 -21.44 1.32
N VAL A 335 21.27 -22.74 1.20
CA VAL A 335 22.23 -23.79 1.56
C VAL A 335 23.17 -24.01 0.37
N ALA A 336 24.44 -23.63 0.53
CA ALA A 336 25.45 -23.94 -0.47
C ALA A 336 25.89 -25.41 -0.34
N THR A 337 25.52 -26.26 -1.30
CA THR A 337 25.94 -27.67 -1.34
C THR A 337 27.39 -27.86 -1.83
N ARG A 338 27.98 -26.85 -2.48
CA ARG A 338 29.39 -26.84 -2.90
C ARG A 338 29.98 -25.45 -2.70
N SER A 339 31.13 -25.38 -2.03
CA SER A 339 31.92 -24.16 -1.91
C SER A 339 32.76 -23.99 -3.18
N THR A 340 32.28 -23.19 -4.12
CA THR A 340 33.09 -22.75 -5.27
C THR A 340 33.44 -21.28 -5.11
N ARG A 341 34.63 -20.85 -5.56
CA ARG A 341 35.18 -19.49 -5.40
C ARG A 341 34.27 -18.33 -5.87
N THR A 342 33.21 -18.62 -6.61
CA THR A 342 32.21 -17.68 -7.16
C THR A 342 30.92 -17.52 -6.36
N VAL A 343 30.72 -18.29 -5.27
CA VAL A 343 29.50 -18.17 -4.47
C VAL A 343 29.61 -16.96 -3.53
N LEU A 344 28.73 -15.97 -3.71
CA LEU A 344 28.52 -14.90 -2.74
C LEU A 344 27.95 -15.51 -1.44
N THR A 345 28.82 -15.91 -0.53
CA THR A 345 28.48 -16.47 0.79
C THR A 345 28.31 -15.34 1.80
N SER A 346 27.21 -14.60 1.70
CA SER A 346 26.66 -13.91 2.88
C SER A 346 25.77 -14.92 3.61
N GLY A 347 25.91 -15.05 4.93
CA GLY A 347 25.04 -15.92 5.75
C GLY A 347 23.55 -15.56 5.64
N ASP A 348 23.26 -14.34 5.19
CA ASP A 348 21.92 -13.79 5.01
C ASP A 348 21.32 -14.04 3.62
N ALA A 349 22.02 -14.79 2.75
CA ALA A 349 21.54 -15.11 1.42
C ALA A 349 20.35 -16.10 1.47
N VAL A 350 19.40 -15.91 0.56
CA VAL A 350 18.18 -16.72 0.45
C VAL A 350 18.15 -17.49 -0.88
N GLU A 351 17.37 -18.56 -0.92
CA GLU A 351 17.07 -19.26 -2.16
C GLU A 351 16.25 -18.36 -3.10
N VAL A 352 16.56 -18.42 -4.39
CA VAL A 352 15.82 -17.70 -5.44
C VAL A 352 14.92 -18.71 -6.15
N PRO A 353 13.59 -18.51 -6.19
CA PRO A 353 12.70 -19.39 -6.91
C PRO A 353 13.10 -19.54 -8.38
N ARG A 354 13.30 -20.79 -8.81
CA ARG A 354 13.66 -21.11 -10.19
C ARG A 354 12.44 -21.04 -11.09
N SER A 355 12.56 -20.34 -12.21
CA SER A 355 11.50 -20.29 -13.22
C SER A 355 12.06 -19.92 -14.59
N ARG A 356 11.52 -20.55 -15.65
CA ARG A 356 11.84 -20.22 -17.05
C ARG A 356 11.05 -19.00 -17.56
N ALA A 357 9.98 -18.61 -16.88
CA ALA A 357 9.12 -17.51 -17.30
C ALA A 357 9.68 -16.16 -16.80
N SER A 358 10.01 -15.25 -17.72
CA SER A 358 10.51 -13.91 -17.41
C SER A 358 9.56 -13.12 -16.49
N GLN A 359 8.25 -13.24 -16.71
CA GLN A 359 7.23 -12.63 -15.86
C GLN A 359 7.30 -13.12 -14.41
N HIS A 360 7.49 -14.44 -14.19
CA HIS A 360 7.64 -14.99 -12.85
C HIS A 360 8.94 -14.50 -12.22
N GLN A 361 10.04 -14.48 -12.97
CA GLN A 361 11.31 -13.95 -12.48
C GLN A 361 11.17 -12.50 -12.02
N ARG A 362 10.36 -11.67 -12.70
CA ARG A 362 10.11 -10.27 -12.32
C ARG A 362 9.15 -10.07 -11.15
N THR A 363 8.46 -11.12 -10.67
CA THR A 363 7.59 -11.01 -9.49
C THR A 363 8.37 -10.50 -8.28
N PHE A 364 7.65 -9.96 -7.29
CA PHE A 364 8.24 -9.51 -6.04
C PHE A 364 9.21 -10.55 -5.47
N VAL A 365 8.77 -11.79 -5.25
CA VAL A 365 9.62 -12.85 -4.67
C VAL A 365 10.85 -13.10 -5.53
N GLY A 366 10.67 -13.36 -6.83
CA GLY A 366 11.80 -13.69 -7.71
C GLY A 366 12.83 -12.56 -7.83
N ARG A 367 12.38 -11.31 -8.00
CA ARG A 367 13.26 -10.14 -8.14
C ARG A 367 13.86 -9.71 -6.80
N ALA A 368 13.06 -9.68 -5.72
CA ALA A 368 13.52 -9.31 -4.40
C ALA A 368 14.55 -10.30 -3.85
N SER A 369 14.36 -11.62 -3.99
CA SER A 369 15.37 -12.60 -3.55
C SER A 369 16.73 -12.40 -4.25
N ARG A 370 16.74 -12.17 -5.56
CA ARG A 370 18.01 -11.89 -6.28
C ARG A 370 18.66 -10.60 -5.82
N MET A 371 17.85 -9.54 -5.70
CA MET A 371 18.33 -8.24 -5.25
C MET A 371 18.84 -8.29 -3.82
N TRP A 372 18.15 -9.02 -2.95
CA TRP A 372 18.52 -9.27 -1.56
C TRP A 372 19.90 -9.91 -1.47
N ASN A 373 20.17 -10.97 -2.22
CA ASN A 373 21.47 -11.64 -2.20
C ASN A 373 22.62 -10.75 -2.66
N ILE A 374 22.37 -9.83 -3.61
CA ILE A 374 23.39 -8.86 -4.03
C ILE A 374 23.55 -7.75 -2.98
N PHE A 375 22.45 -7.36 -2.33
CA PHE A 375 22.42 -6.34 -1.29
C PHE A 375 23.12 -6.80 -0.02
N THR A 376 22.83 -8.00 0.49
CA THR A 376 23.45 -8.57 1.70
C THR A 376 24.91 -8.96 1.52
N ALA A 377 25.35 -9.18 0.28
CA ALA A 377 26.77 -9.33 -0.02
C ALA A 377 27.52 -7.98 0.03
N ALA A 378 26.84 -6.86 -0.17
CA ALA A 378 27.44 -5.53 -0.23
C ALA A 378 27.25 -4.71 1.06
N VAL A 379 26.25 -5.04 1.86
CA VAL A 379 25.90 -4.32 3.10
C VAL A 379 25.93 -5.32 4.26
N PRO A 380 26.95 -5.26 5.14
CA PRO A 380 27.07 -6.17 6.28
C PRO A 380 26.09 -5.78 7.41
N HIS A 381 25.95 -6.66 8.42
CA HIS A 381 25.16 -6.42 9.65
C HIS A 381 23.67 -6.13 9.43
N ILE A 382 23.07 -6.61 8.33
CA ILE A 382 21.65 -6.37 8.01
C ILE A 382 20.70 -6.93 9.08
N GLN A 383 21.11 -8.01 9.77
CA GLN A 383 20.34 -8.62 10.85
C GLN A 383 20.07 -7.66 12.02
N GLU A 384 20.99 -6.74 12.29
CA GLU A 384 20.91 -5.77 13.39
C GLU A 384 20.20 -4.48 12.98
N MET A 385 20.00 -4.26 11.67
CA MET A 385 19.45 -3.01 11.17
C MET A 385 17.93 -2.92 11.40
N ASN A 386 17.48 -1.78 11.91
CA ASN A 386 16.06 -1.44 11.91
C ASN A 386 15.57 -1.05 10.48
N THR A 387 14.25 -0.95 10.31
CA THR A 387 13.62 -0.62 9.01
C THR A 387 14.19 0.64 8.35
N GLN A 388 14.47 1.69 9.14
CA GLN A 388 14.93 2.97 8.61
C GLN A 388 16.40 2.88 8.18
N SER A 389 17.24 2.20 8.95
CA SER A 389 18.64 1.94 8.60
C SER A 389 18.74 1.15 7.29
N VAL A 390 17.92 0.09 7.13
CA VAL A 390 17.87 -0.68 5.87
C VAL A 390 17.43 0.18 4.70
N LYS A 391 16.43 1.04 4.89
CA LYS A 391 15.96 1.94 3.84
C LYS A 391 17.06 2.90 3.38
N LEU A 392 17.83 3.47 4.31
CA LEU A 392 18.95 4.36 3.98
C LEU A 392 20.08 3.61 3.28
N ALA A 393 20.43 2.42 3.78
CA ALA A 393 21.45 1.56 3.16
C ALA A 393 21.05 1.13 1.74
N ALA A 394 19.80 0.72 1.54
CA ALA A 394 19.26 0.33 0.23
C ALA A 394 19.27 1.50 -0.77
N ASN A 395 18.92 2.70 -0.32
CA ASN A 395 19.01 3.90 -1.17
C ASN A 395 20.44 4.18 -1.61
N ARG A 396 21.39 4.23 -0.67
CA ARG A 396 22.82 4.44 -0.96
C ARG A 396 23.36 3.38 -1.90
N TRP A 397 23.07 2.11 -1.62
CA TRP A 397 23.47 0.98 -2.46
C TRP A 397 22.93 1.09 -3.88
N ARG A 398 21.69 1.57 -4.06
CA ARG A 398 21.10 1.75 -5.39
C ARG A 398 21.66 2.92 -6.17
N LEU A 399 22.06 4.00 -5.51
CA LEU A 399 22.77 5.10 -6.18
C LEU A 399 24.11 4.63 -6.77
N LEU A 400 24.82 3.75 -6.06
CA LEU A 400 26.09 3.18 -6.51
C LEU A 400 25.93 2.07 -7.56
N LYS A 401 24.76 1.45 -7.68
CA LYS A 401 24.45 0.37 -8.64
C LYS A 401 23.18 0.68 -9.45
N PRO A 402 23.25 1.60 -10.41
CA PRO A 402 22.09 2.00 -11.21
C PRO A 402 21.58 0.87 -12.11
N PRO A 403 20.28 0.86 -12.47
CA PRO A 403 19.71 -0.16 -13.34
C PRO A 403 20.26 -0.11 -14.78
N PRO A 404 20.21 -1.24 -15.52
CA PRO A 404 19.66 -2.53 -15.08
C PRO A 404 20.66 -3.24 -14.17
N LEU A 405 20.16 -3.82 -13.06
CA LEU A 405 20.87 -4.95 -12.47
C LEU A 405 20.81 -6.05 -13.54
N ARG A 406 21.85 -6.16 -14.37
CA ARG A 406 21.99 -7.29 -15.27
C ARG A 406 21.76 -8.51 -14.41
N LEU A 407 20.85 -9.38 -14.86
CA LEU A 407 20.66 -10.70 -14.28
C LEU A 407 22.06 -11.31 -14.19
N VAL A 408 22.67 -11.28 -13.00
CA VAL A 408 23.76 -12.19 -12.72
C VAL A 408 23.03 -13.53 -12.67
N ILE A 409 23.00 -14.18 -13.83
CA ILE A 409 22.67 -15.58 -13.95
C ILE A 409 23.76 -16.25 -13.11
N LEU A 410 23.43 -16.54 -11.86
CA LEU A 410 24.17 -17.47 -11.01
C LEU A 410 23.43 -18.80 -11.02
#